data_AF-A0A3D0N920-F1
#
_entry.id   AF-A0A3D0N920-F1
#
_cell.length_a   1.000
_cell.length_b   1.000
_cell.length_c   1.000
_cell.angle_alpha   90.00
_cell.angle_beta   90.00
_cell.angle_gamma   90.00
#
_symmetry.space_group_name_H-M   'P 1'
#
loop_
_entity.id
_entity.type
_entity.pdbx_description
1 polymer ?
#
loop_
_entity_poly.entity_id
_entity_poly.type
_entity_poly.pdbx_seq_one_letter_code
_entity_poly.pdbx_strand_id
1 'polypeptide(L)'
;LTGRSDDMLVIRGINVFPSQIEHVLRALPEVGEQFMVYIDRVNHLDEMTIEVEMSKAGFSGELQDLTRMQKKIANELHNTLGLRTAVRLVEPGSLPRFEGKAKRVIDRRGIL
;
A
#
# COMPACT_ATOMS: atom_id res chain seq x y z
N LEU A 1 -23.73 8.27 2.79
CA LEU A 1 -23.93 7.00 2.06
C LEU A 1 -22.57 6.32 1.90
N THR A 2 -22.17 5.53 2.88
CA THR A 2 -20.82 4.95 2.99
C THR A 2 -20.73 3.74 2.07
N GLY A 3 -20.08 3.91 0.91
CA GLY A 3 -20.02 2.92 -0.15
C GLY A 3 -19.27 1.65 0.27
N ARG A 4 -20.01 0.62 0.67
CA ARG A 4 -19.52 -0.73 0.99
C ARG A 4 -19.19 -1.57 -0.26
N SER A 5 -18.54 -0.99 -1.28
CA SER A 5 -17.92 -1.81 -2.33
C SER A 5 -16.42 -1.60 -2.21
N ASP A 6 -15.84 -2.36 -1.29
CA ASP A 6 -14.41 -2.62 -1.24
C ASP A 6 -14.23 -3.95 -1.98
N ASP A 7 -13.68 -3.88 -3.20
CA ASP A 7 -13.57 -5.06 -4.04
C ASP A 7 -12.41 -5.91 -3.53
N MET A 8 -12.71 -7.17 -3.20
CA MET A 8 -11.75 -8.13 -2.66
C MET A 8 -10.72 -8.52 -3.72
N LEU A 9 -9.44 -8.55 -3.34
CA LEU A 9 -8.35 -9.10 -4.14
C LEU A 9 -7.98 -10.49 -3.60
N VAL A 10 -7.63 -11.41 -4.48
CA VAL A 10 -7.05 -12.71 -4.09
C VAL A 10 -5.57 -12.72 -4.48
N ILE A 11 -4.68 -12.77 -3.49
CA ILE A 11 -3.22 -12.76 -3.66
C ILE A 11 -2.66 -14.03 -3.05
N ARG A 12 -2.12 -14.94 -3.87
CA ARG A 12 -1.58 -16.24 -3.41
C ARG A 12 -2.56 -17.04 -2.52
N GLY A 13 -3.87 -16.99 -2.84
CA GLY A 13 -4.93 -17.67 -2.09
C GLY A 13 -5.41 -16.93 -0.83
N ILE A 14 -4.85 -15.76 -0.52
CA ILE A 14 -5.27 -14.91 0.60
C ILE A 14 -6.20 -13.81 0.10
N ASN A 15 -7.33 -13.64 0.79
CA ASN A 15 -8.27 -12.55 0.53
C ASN A 15 -7.73 -11.25 1.14
N VAL A 16 -7.60 -10.22 0.32
CA VAL A 16 -7.06 -8.91 0.71
C VAL A 16 -8.09 -7.85 0.37
N PHE A 17 -8.42 -7.03 1.36
CA PHE A 17 -9.34 -5.91 1.21
C PHE A 17 -8.53 -4.60 1.23
N PRO A 18 -8.56 -3.78 0.16
CA PRO A 18 -7.87 -2.49 0.14
C PRO A 18 -8.19 -1.58 1.34
N SER A 19 -9.40 -1.67 1.91
CA SER A 19 -9.76 -0.94 3.13
C SER A 19 -8.93 -1.33 4.36
N GLN A 20 -8.44 -2.58 4.45
CA GLN A 20 -7.54 -3.00 5.53
C GLN A 20 -6.17 -2.32 5.39
N ILE A 21 -5.65 -2.19 4.17
CA ILE A 21 -4.40 -1.46 3.89
C ILE A 21 -4.57 0.01 4.32
N GLU A 22 -5.67 0.65 3.91
CA GLU A 22 -5.95 2.03 4.30
C GLU A 22 -6.04 2.19 5.83
N HIS A 23 -6.72 1.27 6.52
CA HIS A 23 -6.85 1.31 7.97
C HIS A 23 -5.49 1.25 8.68
N VAL A 24 -4.61 0.34 8.25
CA VAL A 24 -3.24 0.22 8.77
C VAL A 24 -2.44 1.49 8.53
N LEU A 25 -2.43 1.99 7.29
CA LEU A 25 -1.62 3.15 6.92
C LEU A 25 -2.08 4.42 7.65
N ARG A 26 -3.39 4.60 7.82
CA ARG A 26 -3.96 5.76 8.54
C ARG A 26 -3.61 5.79 10.03
N ALA A 27 -3.32 4.63 10.63
CA ALA A 27 -2.89 4.55 12.03
C ALA A 27 -1.43 5.01 12.25
N LEU A 28 -0.68 5.26 11.18
CA LEU A 28 0.75 5.61 11.23
C LEU A 28 0.94 7.11 10.94
N PRO A 29 1.35 7.94 11.92
CA PRO A 29 1.49 9.39 11.74
C PRO A 29 2.61 9.80 10.77
N GLU A 30 3.59 8.91 10.55
CA GLU A 30 4.66 9.09 9.56
C GLU A 30 4.21 8.94 8.10
N VAL A 31 3.02 8.38 7.86
CA VAL A 31 2.47 8.11 6.53
C VAL A 31 1.51 9.23 6.11
N GLY A 32 1.61 9.65 4.85
CA GLY A 32 0.67 10.56 4.22
C GLY A 32 -0.68 9.91 3.90
N GLU A 33 -1.64 10.67 3.40
CA GLU A 33 -3.00 10.18 3.16
C GLU A 33 -3.15 9.26 1.92
N GLN A 34 -2.06 9.07 1.19
CA GLN A 34 -2.08 8.64 -0.20
C GLN A 34 -1.18 7.43 -0.38
N PHE A 35 -1.76 6.41 -1.02
CA PHE A 35 -1.10 5.15 -1.31
C PHE A 35 -1.67 4.54 -2.58
N MET A 36 -0.88 3.67 -3.20
CA MET A 36 -1.25 2.85 -4.33
C MET A 36 -0.84 1.41 -4.10
N VAL A 37 -1.67 0.48 -4.56
CA VAL A 37 -1.44 -0.96 -4.52
C VAL A 37 -1.26 -1.44 -5.95
N TYR A 38 -0.13 -2.09 -6.21
CA TYR A 38 0.20 -2.69 -7.49
C TYR A 38 0.28 -4.19 -7.31
N ILE A 39 -0.46 -4.92 -8.15
CA ILE A 39 -0.41 -6.37 -8.19
C ILE A 39 0.24 -6.78 -9.51
N ASP A 40 1.38 -7.42 -9.41
CA ASP A 40 2.15 -7.92 -10.53
C ASP A 40 2.22 -9.45 -10.50
N ARG A 41 2.64 -10.06 -11.61
CA ARG A 41 2.99 -11.49 -11.67
C ARG A 41 4.44 -11.63 -12.08
N VAL A 42 5.28 -12.07 -11.15
CA VAL A 42 6.72 -12.24 -11.36
C VAL A 42 7.05 -13.72 -11.19
N ASN A 43 7.62 -14.36 -12.21
CA ASN A 43 7.98 -15.79 -12.18
C ASN A 43 6.82 -16.70 -11.70
N HIS A 44 5.61 -16.46 -12.21
CA HIS A 44 4.36 -17.16 -11.83
C HIS A 44 3.85 -16.92 -10.40
N LEU A 45 4.47 -16.02 -9.63
CA LEU A 45 4.01 -15.64 -8.31
C LEU A 45 3.39 -14.25 -8.33
N ASP A 46 2.24 -14.11 -7.69
CA ASP A 46 1.63 -12.80 -7.49
C ASP A 46 2.49 -11.99 -6.51
N GLU A 47 2.85 -10.77 -6.86
CA GLU A 47 3.57 -9.84 -5.98
C GLU A 47 2.72 -8.61 -5.72
N MET A 48 2.61 -8.21 -4.46
CA MET A 48 1.89 -7.01 -4.05
C MET A 48 2.89 -5.95 -3.58
N THR A 49 2.92 -4.83 -4.30
CA THR A 49 3.68 -3.64 -3.92
C THR A 49 2.71 -2.55 -3.45
N ILE A 50 2.99 -1.96 -2.30
CA ILE A 50 2.25 -0.83 -1.75
C ILE A 50 3.20 0.37 -1.75
N GLU A 51 2.88 1.35 -2.59
CA GLU A 51 3.56 2.65 -2.60
C GLU A 51 2.82 3.60 -1.66
N VAL A 52 3.55 4.26 -0.77
CA VAL A 52 2.99 5.08 0.30
C VAL A 52 3.71 6.42 0.32
N GLU A 53 2.96 7.52 0.23
CA GLU A 53 3.54 8.84 0.41
C GLU A 53 3.96 9.02 1.87
N MET A 54 5.16 9.55 2.09
CA MET A 54 5.59 9.95 3.42
C MET A 54 4.85 11.21 3.87
N SER A 55 4.65 11.40 5.17
CA SER A 55 4.19 12.69 5.69
C SER A 55 5.31 13.72 5.60
N LYS A 56 4.97 15.00 5.36
CA LYS A 56 5.97 16.09 5.31
C LYS A 56 6.75 16.24 6.63
N ALA A 57 6.18 15.79 7.74
CA ALA A 57 6.80 15.83 9.06
C ALA A 57 7.61 14.56 9.40
N GLY A 58 7.43 13.47 8.65
CA GLY A 58 8.04 12.16 8.93
C GLY A 58 9.45 11.97 8.36
N PHE A 59 9.99 12.94 7.63
CA PHE A 59 11.29 12.82 6.97
C PHE A 59 12.35 13.73 7.62
N SER A 60 13.33 13.11 8.28
CA SER A 60 14.50 13.77 8.89
C SER A 60 15.65 14.01 7.91
N GLY A 61 15.61 13.41 6.71
CA GLY A 61 16.73 13.40 5.77
C GLY A 61 17.59 12.13 5.82
N GLU A 62 17.42 11.27 6.83
CA GLU A 62 18.32 10.12 7.05
C GLU A 62 17.80 8.81 6.45
N LEU A 63 18.68 8.09 5.74
CA LEU A 63 18.36 6.81 5.09
C LEU A 63 17.97 5.70 6.10
N GLN A 64 18.52 5.75 7.31
CA GLN A 64 18.21 4.77 8.36
C GLN A 64 16.75 4.91 8.84
N ASP A 65 16.24 6.14 8.93
CA ASP A 65 14.86 6.40 9.32
C ASP A 65 13.87 5.90 8.28
N LEU A 66 14.17 6.11 6.99
CA LEU A 66 13.39 5.54 5.89
C LEU A 66 13.32 4.02 5.96
N THR A 67 14.45 3.36 6.21
CA THR A 67 14.51 1.89 6.31
C THR A 67 13.70 1.38 7.50
N ARG A 68 13.78 2.07 8.65
CA ARG A 68 13.01 1.74 9.85
C ARG A 68 11.51 1.90 9.61
N MET A 69 11.11 3.00 8.99
CA MET A 69 9.72 3.30 8.63
C MET A 69 9.15 2.25 7.67
N GLN A 70 9.87 1.95 6.59
CA GLN A 70 9.46 0.93 5.61
C GLN A 70 9.27 -0.44 6.28
N LYS A 71 10.18 -0.85 7.17
CA LYS A 71 10.04 -2.10 7.94
C LYS A 71 8.84 -2.08 8.87
N LYS A 72 8.60 -0.98 9.58
CA LYS A 72 7.44 -0.82 10.47
C LYS A 72 6.14 -0.97 9.68
N ILE A 73 5.97 -0.24 8.58
CA ILE A 73 4.78 -0.34 7.73
C ILE A 73 4.60 -1.76 7.18
N ALA A 74 5.67 -2.39 6.68
CA ALA A 74 5.61 -3.75 6.17
C ALA A 74 5.18 -4.77 7.24
N ASN A 75 5.63 -4.60 8.48
CA ASN A 75 5.24 -5.48 9.60
C ASN A 75 3.77 -5.29 9.98
N GLU A 76 3.28 -4.06 10.09
CA GLU A 76 1.86 -3.80 10.41
C GLU A 76 0.92 -4.33 9.32
N LEU A 77 1.31 -4.16 8.05
CA LEU A 77 0.57 -4.73 6.91
C LEU A 77 0.61 -6.25 6.94
N HIS A 78 1.77 -6.85 7.26
CA HIS A 78 1.87 -8.31 7.38
C HIS A 78 0.95 -8.85 8.49
N ASN A 79 0.95 -8.22 9.66
CA ASN A 79 0.12 -8.61 10.80
C ASN A 79 -1.38 -8.54 10.47
N THR A 80 -1.78 -7.57 9.65
CA THR A 80 -3.19 -7.35 9.31
C THR A 80 -3.65 -8.21 8.13
N LEU A 81 -2.81 -8.37 7.10
CA LEU A 81 -3.19 -9.03 5.85
C LEU A 81 -2.81 -10.52 5.83
N GLY A 82 -1.87 -10.95 6.67
CA GLY A 82 -1.38 -12.33 6.69
C GLY A 82 -0.43 -12.70 5.53
N LEU A 83 0.04 -11.73 4.75
CA LEU A 83 1.02 -11.95 3.68
C LEU A 83 2.14 -10.93 3.69
N ARG A 84 3.28 -11.29 3.10
CA ARG A 84 4.40 -10.36 2.92
C ARG A 84 4.05 -9.40 1.78
N THR A 85 4.27 -8.11 2.02
CA THR A 85 4.04 -7.03 1.06
C THR A 85 5.34 -6.27 0.81
N ALA A 86 5.58 -5.87 -0.43
CA ALA A 86 6.66 -4.94 -0.72
C ALA A 86 6.15 -3.53 -0.43
N VAL A 87 6.82 -2.79 0.46
CA VAL A 87 6.48 -1.39 0.76
C VAL A 87 7.51 -0.50 0.11
N ARG A 88 7.05 0.56 -0.57
CA ARG A 88 7.90 1.60 -1.14
C ARG A 88 7.44 2.95 -0.59
N LEU A 89 8.37 3.68 0.01
CA LEU A 89 8.14 5.07 0.41
C LEU A 89 8.38 5.97 -0.79
N VAL A 90 7.46 6.88 -1.05
CA VAL A 90 7.54 7.84 -2.15
C VAL A 90 7.35 9.27 -1.64
N GLU A 91 7.76 10.24 -2.46
CA GLU A 91 7.69 11.65 -2.10
C GLU A 91 6.25 12.13 -1.89
N PRO A 92 6.00 13.06 -0.95
CA PRO A 92 4.68 13.67 -0.79
C PRO A 92 4.18 14.29 -2.11
N GLY A 93 2.96 13.95 -2.52
CA GLY A 93 2.36 14.46 -3.76
C GLY A 93 2.76 13.74 -5.06
N SER A 94 3.59 12.69 -4.99
CA SER A 94 4.04 11.96 -6.18
C SER A 94 3.02 10.95 -6.72
N LEU A 95 2.06 10.49 -5.92
CA LEU A 95 1.08 9.49 -6.35
C LEU A 95 -0.11 10.13 -7.09
N PRO A 96 -0.71 9.43 -8.07
CA PRO A 96 -1.90 9.89 -8.77
C PRO A 96 -3.05 10.23 -7.82
N ARG A 97 -3.79 11.27 -8.14
CA ARG A 97 -5.04 11.63 -7.45
C ARG A 97 -6.21 11.21 -8.34
N PHE A 98 -7.20 10.54 -7.75
CA PHE A 98 -8.39 10.08 -8.47
C PHE A 98 -9.62 10.86 -7.99
N GLU A 99 -10.47 11.28 -8.92
CA GLU A 99 -11.79 11.83 -8.60
C GLU A 99 -12.79 10.68 -8.34
N GLY A 100 -13.57 10.76 -7.25
CA GLY A 100 -14.59 9.77 -6.90
C GLY A 100 -14.09 8.59 -6.04
N LYS A 101 -14.62 7.38 -6.25
CA LYS A 101 -14.09 6.16 -5.58
C LYS A 101 -12.66 5.95 -6.06
N ALA A 102 -11.68 6.34 -5.25
CA ALA A 102 -10.28 6.24 -5.61
C ALA A 102 -9.92 4.80 -5.99
N LYS A 103 -9.53 4.58 -7.24
CA LYS A 103 -8.92 3.31 -7.67
C LYS A 103 -7.50 3.25 -7.14
N ARG A 104 -7.34 2.91 -5.86
CA ARG A 104 -6.04 2.74 -5.21
C ARG A 104 -5.35 1.42 -5.59
N VAL A 105 -5.96 0.60 -6.43
CA VAL A 105 -5.44 -0.71 -6.85
C VAL A 105 -5.27 -0.74 -8.36
N ILE A 106 -4.10 -1.17 -8.80
CA ILE A 106 -3.77 -1.46 -10.19
C ILE A 106 -3.34 -2.93 -10.28
N ASP A 107 -4.20 -3.76 -10.86
CA ASP A 107 -3.90 -5.17 -11.14
C ASP A 107 -3.33 -5.32 -12.55
N ARG A 108 -2.07 -5.77 -12.63
CA ARG A 108 -1.31 -5.93 -13.87
C ARG A 108 -1.10 -7.40 -14.25
N ARG A 109 -1.69 -8.35 -13.51
CA ARG A 109 -1.48 -9.80 -13.74
C ARG A 109 -1.94 -10.30 -15.12
N GLY A 110 -2.83 -9.56 -15.78
CA GLY A 110 -3.34 -9.85 -17.12
C GLY A 110 -2.69 -9.04 -18.25
N ILE A 111 -1.74 -8.14 -17.95
CA ILE A 111 -1.01 -7.36 -18.95
C ILE A 111 0.28 -8.13 -19.24
N LEU A 112 0.24 -8.97 -20.28
CA LEU A 112 1.39 -9.66 -20.87
C LEU A 112 1.80 -8.96 -22.17
#